data_AF-A0A9P1BIT9-F1
#
_entry.id   AF-A0A9P1BIT9-F1
#
_cell.length_a   1.000
_cell.length_b   1.000
_cell.length_c   1.000
_cell.angle_alpha   90.00
_cell.angle_beta   90.00
_cell.angle_gamma   90.00
#
_symmetry.space_group_name_H-M   'P 1'
#
loop_
_entity.id
_entity.type
_entity.pdbx_description
1 polymer ?
#
loop_
_entity_poly.entity_id
_entity_poly.type
_entity_poly.pdbx_seq_one_letter_code
_entity_poly.pdbx_strand_id
1 'polypeptide(L)'
;DQKGDTFLKLSATNFTINSLICGKAARNASLAGGPKMQELKNLRNSKLSHTPAEVQDEEPPAKRRRSMETVVEVDVHGTLVSLLCPSKRPQVADVMVKMDPQMLSAVFKFLLPDCLEETASRSYKKSGAFAKDKQKED
;
A
#
# COMPACT_ATOMS: atom_id res chain seq x y z
N ASP A 1 7.54 12.95 7.71
CA ASP A 1 8.92 12.59 7.35
C ASP A 1 9.88 13.41 8.22
N GLN A 2 11.18 13.40 7.93
CA GLN A 2 12.17 14.24 8.64
C GLN A 2 11.98 15.75 8.41
N LYS A 3 11.16 16.16 7.44
CA LYS A 3 10.87 17.55 7.08
C LYS A 3 9.58 18.08 7.72
N GLY A 4 8.87 17.25 8.50
CA GLY A 4 7.60 17.60 9.12
C GLY A 4 6.37 17.40 8.21
N ASP A 5 6.54 16.85 7.00
CA ASP A 5 5.44 16.53 6.12
C ASP A 5 4.63 15.34 6.69
N THR A 6 3.31 15.43 6.58
CA THR A 6 2.39 14.37 6.98
C THR A 6 2.01 13.50 5.79
N PHE A 7 1.91 12.19 6.03
CA PHE A 7 1.59 11.19 5.01
C PHE A 7 0.47 10.29 5.48
N LEU A 8 -0.49 10.01 4.60
CA LEU A 8 -1.55 9.04 4.79
C LEU A 8 -1.07 7.64 4.41
N LYS A 9 -1.05 6.74 5.38
CA LYS A 9 -0.78 5.32 5.14
C LYS A 9 -2.00 4.62 4.55
N LEU A 10 -1.95 4.28 3.26
CA LEU A 10 -2.97 3.52 2.56
C LEU A 10 -2.74 2.02 2.76
N SER A 11 -3.38 1.47 3.79
CA SER A 11 -3.43 0.03 4.00
C SER A 11 -4.70 -0.55 3.40
N ALA A 12 -4.53 -1.54 2.52
CA ALA A 12 -5.60 -2.11 1.73
C ALA A 12 -6.65 -2.92 2.53
N THR A 13 -6.32 -3.22 3.80
CA THR A 13 -7.20 -3.90 4.77
C THR A 13 -7.77 -2.94 5.82
N ASN A 14 -7.40 -1.65 5.79
CA ASN A 14 -7.92 -0.67 6.75
C ASN A 14 -9.34 -0.23 6.35
N PHE A 15 -10.31 -0.57 7.19
CA PHE A 15 -11.72 -0.29 6.94
C PHE A 15 -12.02 1.21 6.75
N THR A 16 -11.40 2.08 7.54
CA THR A 16 -11.63 3.53 7.44
C THR A 16 -11.13 4.08 6.11
N ILE A 17 -9.94 3.67 5.67
CA ILE A 17 -9.38 4.06 4.37
C ILE A 17 -10.23 3.52 3.22
N ASN A 18 -10.62 2.25 3.30
CA ASN A 18 -11.46 1.65 2.28
C ASN A 18 -12.83 2.34 2.22
N SER A 19 -13.42 2.70 3.36
CA SER A 19 -14.69 3.44 3.40
C SER A 19 -14.56 4.87 2.86
N LEU A 20 -13.41 5.50 3.04
CA LEU A 20 -13.13 6.83 2.50
C LEU A 20 -13.05 6.81 0.96
N ILE A 21 -12.43 5.76 0.40
CA ILE A 21 -12.22 5.62 -1.05
C ILE A 21 -13.47 5.06 -1.71
N CYS A 22 -13.97 3.93 -1.21
CA CYS A 22 -15.09 3.19 -1.80
C CYS A 22 -16.47 3.73 -1.41
N GLY A 23 -16.55 4.65 -0.45
CA GLY A 23 -17.79 5.08 0.17
C GLY A 23 -18.38 4.01 1.11
N LYS A 24 -19.66 4.19 1.49
CA LYS A 24 -20.41 3.20 2.29
C LYS A 24 -20.79 2.01 1.40
N ALA A 25 -19.83 1.14 1.11
CA ALA A 25 -20.10 -0.10 0.41
C ALA A 25 -20.98 -1.03 1.27
N ALA A 26 -21.90 -1.77 0.63
CA ALA A 26 -22.81 -2.70 1.31
C ALA A 26 -22.10 -3.93 1.92
N ARG A 27 -20.85 -4.20 1.49
CA ARG A 27 -19.98 -5.27 1.96
C ARG A 27 -18.59 -4.69 2.23
N ASN A 28 -17.80 -5.33 3.10
CA ASN A 28 -16.45 -4.90 3.45
C ASN A 28 -15.53 -4.80 2.21
N ALA A 29 -15.52 -3.63 1.56
CA ALA A 29 -14.67 -3.36 0.42
C ALA A 29 -13.20 -3.46 0.85
N SER A 30 -12.40 -4.17 0.07
CA SER A 30 -10.97 -4.34 0.32
C SER A 30 -10.18 -4.06 -0.94
N LEU A 31 -9.23 -3.14 -0.83
CA LEU A 31 -8.28 -2.83 -1.89
C LEU A 31 -7.16 -3.90 -1.99
N ALA A 32 -7.16 -4.93 -1.13
CA ALA A 32 -6.03 -5.84 -0.97
C ALA A 32 -5.85 -6.79 -2.16
N GLY A 33 -6.94 -7.07 -2.89
CA GLY A 33 -6.93 -7.87 -4.12
C GLY A 33 -7.06 -7.04 -5.39
N GLY A 34 -7.13 -5.70 -5.27
CA GLY A 34 -7.42 -4.82 -6.39
C GLY A 34 -6.21 -4.64 -7.33
N PRO A 35 -6.42 -4.71 -8.67
CA PRO A 35 -5.35 -4.52 -9.64
C PRO A 35 -4.73 -3.12 -9.57
N LYS A 36 -5.51 -2.07 -9.30
CA LYS A 36 -5.00 -0.69 -9.22
C LYS A 36 -4.11 -0.47 -8.01
N MET A 37 -4.46 -1.01 -6.85
CA MET A 37 -3.58 -0.97 -5.68
C MET A 37 -2.24 -1.65 -5.96
N GLN A 38 -2.24 -2.75 -6.72
CA GLN A 38 -1.00 -3.43 -7.12
C GLN A 38 -0.21 -2.61 -8.15
N GLU A 39 -0.89 -2.00 -9.12
CA GLU A 39 -0.30 -1.09 -10.11
C GLU A 39 0.41 0.09 -9.43
N LEU A 40 -0.23 0.71 -8.44
CA LEU A 40 0.34 1.83 -7.68
C LEU A 40 1.62 1.41 -6.93
N LYS A 41 1.62 0.22 -6.31
CA LYS A 41 2.81 -0.35 -5.67
C LYS A 41 3.94 -0.59 -6.69
N ASN A 42 3.61 -1.09 -7.87
CA ASN A 42 4.58 -1.34 -8.93
C ASN A 42 5.20 -0.05 -9.47
N LEU A 43 4.41 1.01 -9.65
CA LEU A 43 4.89 2.33 -10.07
C LEU A 43 5.88 2.90 -9.04
N ARG A 44 5.53 2.86 -7.75
CA ARG A 44 6.42 3.24 -6.66
C ARG A 44 7.72 2.43 -6.68
N ASN A 45 7.61 1.11 -6.78
CA ASN A 45 8.76 0.21 -6.74
C ASN A 45 9.70 0.41 -7.94
N SER A 46 9.15 0.73 -9.11
CA SER A 46 9.94 1.06 -10.30
C SER A 46 10.72 2.37 -10.12
N LYS A 47 10.10 3.39 -9.50
CA LYS A 47 10.81 4.64 -9.16
C LYS A 47 11.90 4.41 -8.13
N LEU A 48 11.65 3.56 -7.13
CA LEU A 48 12.65 3.17 -6.13
C LEU A 48 13.87 2.44 -6.73
N SER A 49 13.68 1.64 -7.79
CA SER A 49 14.82 0.99 -8.46
C SER A 49 15.63 1.95 -9.34
N HIS A 50 15.03 3.06 -9.78
CA HIS A 50 15.67 4.05 -10.65
C HIS A 50 16.26 5.25 -9.91
N THR A 51 15.87 5.50 -8.65
CA THR A 51 16.58 6.46 -7.81
C THR A 51 18.00 5.94 -7.54
N PRO A 52 19.06 6.61 -8.05
CA PRO A 52 20.41 6.27 -7.66
C PRO A 52 20.49 6.40 -6.15
N ALA A 53 21.02 5.39 -5.48
CA ALA A 53 21.43 5.53 -4.10
C ALA A 53 22.54 6.59 -4.07
N GLU A 54 22.18 7.86 -3.91
CA GLU A 54 23.15 8.92 -3.70
C GLU A 54 23.98 8.52 -2.47
N VAL A 55 25.30 8.45 -2.70
CA VAL A 55 26.40 8.11 -1.77
C VAL A 55 26.60 6.60 -1.48
N GLN A 56 27.02 5.86 -2.52
CA GLN A 56 27.93 4.72 -2.33
C GLN A 56 29.37 5.23 -2.35
N ASP A 57 29.85 5.66 -1.19
CA ASP A 57 31.28 5.60 -0.86
C ASP A 57 31.69 4.12 -0.82
N GLU A 58 32.79 3.80 -1.49
CA GLU A 58 33.45 2.50 -1.44
C GLU A 58 33.98 2.24 -0.01
N GLU A 59 33.45 1.23 0.70
CA GLU A 59 34.18 0.31 1.63
C GLU A 59 33.22 -0.56 2.51
N PRO A 60 33.70 -1.66 3.16
CA PRO A 60 33.10 -3.00 3.01
C PRO A 60 32.21 -3.44 4.22
N PRO A 61 31.76 -4.72 4.35
CA PRO A 61 30.40 -5.03 4.78
C PRO A 61 30.22 -4.93 6.31
N ALA A 62 29.63 -3.84 6.79
CA ALA A 62 29.34 -3.68 8.22
C ALA A 62 27.89 -3.24 8.47
N LYS A 63 27.12 -4.20 9.01
CA LYS A 63 25.97 -4.07 9.92
C LYS A 63 25.22 -2.71 9.90
N ARG A 64 23.98 -2.77 9.38
CA ARG A 64 22.87 -1.85 9.71
C ARG A 64 23.16 -0.36 9.46
N ARG A 65 23.37 0.02 8.19
CA ARG A 65 23.04 1.39 7.77
C ARG A 65 21.58 1.64 8.15
N ARG A 66 21.31 2.63 9.01
CA ARG A 66 19.95 3.09 9.29
C ARG A 66 19.42 3.59 7.95
N SER A 67 18.64 2.75 7.26
CA SER A 67 17.99 3.16 6.03
C SER A 67 17.15 4.38 6.36
N MET A 68 17.37 5.48 5.63
CA MET A 68 16.56 6.67 5.79
C MET A 68 15.24 6.47 5.04
N GLU A 69 14.19 7.15 5.47
CA GLU A 69 12.95 7.21 4.70
C GLU A 69 13.21 7.98 3.41
N THR A 70 12.64 7.52 2.30
CA THR A 70 12.84 8.13 0.98
C THR A 70 11.49 8.53 0.42
N VAL A 71 11.39 9.70 -0.19
CA VAL A 71 10.18 10.13 -0.90
C VAL A 71 10.42 9.94 -2.39
N VAL A 72 9.49 9.27 -3.07
CA VAL A 72 9.50 9.10 -4.53
C VAL A 72 8.30 9.79 -5.14
N GLU A 73 8.47 10.34 -6.33
CA GLU A 73 7.39 11.00 -7.07
C GLU A 73 6.89 10.09 -8.19
N VAL A 74 5.58 9.88 -8.22
CA VAL A 74 4.89 9.01 -9.18
C VAL A 74 3.78 9.80 -9.86
N ASP A 75 3.67 9.68 -11.18
CA ASP A 75 2.54 10.23 -11.91
C ASP A 75 1.32 9.31 -11.79
N VAL A 76 0.22 9.85 -11.25
CA VAL A 76 -1.08 9.19 -11.14
C VAL A 76 -2.11 10.08 -11.82
N HIS A 77 -2.59 9.68 -13.00
CA HIS A 77 -3.56 10.44 -13.82
C HIS A 77 -3.14 11.90 -14.11
N GLY A 78 -1.87 12.14 -14.41
CA GLY A 78 -1.34 13.48 -14.70
C GLY A 78 -1.09 14.33 -13.45
N THR A 79 -1.22 13.74 -12.26
CA THR A 79 -0.88 14.39 -10.98
C THR A 79 0.38 13.75 -10.43
N LEU A 80 1.40 14.57 -10.15
CA LEU A 80 2.63 14.11 -9.53
C LEU A 80 2.41 13.93 -8.02
N VAL A 81 2.43 12.68 -7.57
CA VAL A 81 2.14 12.28 -6.20
C VAL A 81 3.42 11.91 -5.47
N SER A 82 3.66 12.54 -4.31
CA SER A 82 4.77 12.19 -3.43
C SER A 82 4.42 11.01 -2.53
N LEU A 83 5.21 9.93 -2.64
CA LEU A 83 5.04 8.70 -1.87
C LEU A 83 6.21 8.48 -0.91
N LEU A 84 5.93 8.41 0.38
CA LEU A 84 6.91 8.07 1.40
C LEU A 84 7.17 6.55 1.40
N CYS A 85 8.44 6.19 1.32
CA CYS A 85 8.93 4.83 1.37
C CYS A 85 9.66 4.64 2.70
N PRO A 86 9.18 3.71 3.57
CA PRO A 86 9.82 3.50 4.84
C PRO A 86 11.19 2.87 4.67
N SER A 87 12.06 3.14 5.63
CA SER A 87 13.41 2.60 5.72
C SER A 87 13.49 1.07 5.61
N LYS A 88 12.48 0.36 6.14
CA LYS A 88 12.46 -1.10 6.16
C LYS A 88 11.48 -1.63 5.11
N ARG A 89 11.99 -2.49 4.23
CA ARG A 89 11.21 -3.23 3.22
C ARG A 89 10.32 -2.30 2.37
N PRO A 90 10.88 -1.25 1.73
CA PRO A 90 10.09 -0.25 1.01
C PRO A 90 9.26 -0.84 -0.13
N GLN A 91 9.74 -1.93 -0.76
CA GLN A 91 9.03 -2.62 -1.85
C GLN A 91 7.73 -3.32 -1.42
N VAL A 92 7.65 -3.77 -0.16
CA VAL A 92 6.52 -4.55 0.38
C VAL A 92 5.64 -3.71 1.29
N ALA A 93 6.15 -2.58 1.80
CA ALA A 93 5.40 -1.69 2.66
C ALA A 93 4.14 -1.13 2.01
N ASP A 94 3.18 -0.73 2.85
CA ASP A 94 1.99 0.01 2.43
C ASP A 94 2.39 1.32 1.72
N VAL A 95 1.53 1.79 0.83
CA VAL A 95 1.74 3.05 0.12
C VAL A 95 1.43 4.20 1.09
N MET A 96 2.34 5.17 1.22
CA MET A 96 2.15 6.34 2.08
C MET A 96 2.13 7.59 1.21
N VAL A 97 0.97 8.22 1.05
CA VAL A 97 0.77 9.38 0.17
C VAL A 97 0.87 10.66 0.98
N LYS A 98 1.52 11.72 0.47
CA LYS A 98 1.55 13.01 1.15
C LYS A 98 0.11 13.51 1.43
N MET A 99 -0.11 14.08 2.61
CA MET A 99 -1.40 14.65 3.03
C MET A 99 -1.67 15.99 2.30
N ASP A 100 -1.76 15.91 0.98
CA ASP A 100 -2.16 17.00 0.11
C ASP A 100 -3.51 16.65 -0.55
N PRO A 101 -4.51 17.54 -0.52
CA PRO A 101 -5.83 17.24 -1.06
C PRO A 101 -5.84 16.85 -2.55
N GLN A 102 -4.97 17.45 -3.37
CA GLN A 102 -4.92 17.15 -4.80
C GLN A 102 -4.30 15.77 -5.05
N MET A 103 -3.17 15.48 -4.37
CA MET A 103 -2.51 14.17 -4.46
C MET A 103 -3.41 13.04 -3.95
N LEU A 104 -4.08 13.25 -2.81
CA LEU A 104 -5.01 12.28 -2.26
C LEU A 104 -6.21 12.04 -3.19
N SER A 105 -6.78 13.09 -3.76
CA SER A 105 -7.89 12.96 -4.72
C SER A 105 -7.49 12.16 -5.95
N ALA A 106 -6.29 12.40 -6.50
CA ALA A 106 -5.79 11.65 -7.64
C ALA A 106 -5.64 10.16 -7.33
N VAL A 107 -5.04 9.82 -6.18
CA VAL A 107 -4.88 8.43 -5.74
C VAL A 107 -6.22 7.77 -5.44
N PHE A 108 -7.16 8.45 -4.78
CA PHE A 108 -8.47 7.88 -4.49
C PHE A 108 -9.24 7.59 -5.78
N LYS A 109 -9.25 8.53 -6.73
CA LYS A 109 -9.86 8.30 -8.05
C LYS A 109 -9.23 7.13 -8.80
N PHE A 110 -7.91 6.99 -8.72
CA PHE A 110 -7.19 5.86 -9.32
C PHE A 110 -7.58 4.51 -8.71
N LEU A 111 -7.87 4.49 -7.39
CA LEU A 111 -8.21 3.27 -6.65
C LEU A 111 -9.71 2.94 -6.62
N LEU A 112 -10.59 3.88 -7.00
CA LEU A 112 -12.05 3.66 -7.05
C LEU A 112 -12.47 2.39 -7.82
N PRO A 113 -11.88 2.04 -8.98
CA PRO A 113 -12.26 0.84 -9.71
C PRO A 113 -12.11 -0.46 -8.89
N ASP A 114 -11.08 -0.55 -8.04
CA ASP A 114 -10.83 -1.72 -7.19
C ASP A 114 -11.92 -1.93 -6.12
N CYS A 115 -12.71 -0.89 -5.84
CA CYS A 115 -13.86 -0.96 -4.94
C CYS A 115 -15.12 -1.49 -5.60
N LEU A 116 -15.25 -1.26 -6.91
CA LEU A 116 -16.45 -1.59 -7.69
C LEU A 116 -16.36 -3.00 -8.27
N GLU A 117 -15.16 -3.44 -8.61
CA GLU A 117 -14.94 -4.82 -9.02
C GLU A 117 -14.99 -5.72 -7.77
N GLU A 118 -15.97 -6.61 -7.71
CA GLU A 118 -16.03 -7.67 -6.71
C GLU A 118 -14.81 -8.59 -6.86
N THR A 119 -13.71 -8.21 -6.24
CA THR A 119 -12.57 -9.11 -6.09
C THR A 119 -13.02 -10.21 -5.13
N ALA A 120 -13.17 -11.42 -5.68
CA ALA A 120 -13.68 -12.59 -4.98
C ALA A 120 -13.11 -12.67 -3.56
N SER A 121 -13.98 -12.52 -2.56
CA SER A 121 -13.56 -12.52 -1.16
C SER A 121 -12.77 -13.80 -0.91
N ARG A 122 -11.51 -13.68 -0.47
CA ARG A 122 -10.71 -14.85 -0.08
C ARG A 122 -11.54 -15.67 0.92
N SER A 123 -11.96 -16.86 0.52
CA SER A 123 -12.61 -17.81 1.42
C SER A 123 -11.62 -18.14 2.52
N TYR A 124 -11.83 -17.58 3.70
CA TYR A 124 -11.01 -17.86 4.86
C TYR A 124 -11.19 -19.34 5.23
N LYS A 125 -10.18 -20.17 4.93
CA LYS A 125 -10.13 -21.52 5.46
C LYS A 125 -9.77 -21.41 6.93
N LYS A 126 -10.76 -21.57 7.81
CA LYS A 126 -10.53 -21.73 9.26
C LYS A 126 -9.57 -22.92 9.45
N SER A 127 -8.34 -22.66 9.86
CA SER A 127 -7.37 -23.67 10.26
C SER A 127 -7.10 -23.58 11.77
N GLY A 128 -6.70 -24.70 12.39
CA GLY A 128 -6.46 -24.80 13.83
C GLY A 128 -7.70 -25.20 14.64
N ALA A 129 -7.71 -24.87 15.93
CA ALA A 129 -8.74 -25.24 16.91
C ALA A 129 -10.20 -24.79 16.59
N PHE A 130 -10.41 -24.12 15.45
CA PHE A 130 -11.70 -23.63 14.98
C PHE A 130 -12.17 -24.31 13.68
N ALA A 131 -11.45 -25.33 13.20
CA ALA A 131 -11.97 -26.24 12.18
C ALA A 131 -13.02 -27.13 12.84
N LYS A 132 -14.30 -26.96 12.45
CA LYS A 132 -15.45 -27.66 13.04
C LYS A 132 -15.20 -29.17 13.19
N ASP A 133 -15.48 -29.69 14.40
CA ASP A 133 -15.75 -31.10 14.64
C ASP A 133 -16.73 -31.62 13.60
N LYS A 134 -16.30 -32.60 12.81
CA LYS A 134 -17.23 -33.42 12.04
C LYS A 134 -18.04 -34.22 13.07
N GLN A 135 -19.30 -33.83 13.25
CA GLN A 135 -20.31 -34.69 13.86
C GLN A 135 -20.24 -36.05 13.17
N LYS A 136 -19.96 -37.09 13.97
CA LYS A 136 -20.14 -38.47 13.58
C LYS A 136 -21.54 -38.84 14.09
N GLU A 137 -22.49 -38.81 13.16
CA GLU A 137 -23.84 -39.40 13.31
C GLU A 137 -23.71 -40.93 13.25
N ASP A 138 -24.64 -41.59 13.94
CA ASP A 138 -24.68 -42.99 14.42
C ASP A 138 -24.15 -44.12 13.53
#